data_AF-A0A1V5FMK0-F1
#
_entry.id   AF-A0A1V5FMK0-F1
#
_cell.length_a   1.000
_cell.length_b   1.000
_cell.length_c   1.000
_cell.angle_alpha   90.00
_cell.angle_beta   90.00
_cell.angle_gamma   90.00
#
_symmetry.space_group_name_H-M   'P 1'
#
loop_
_entity.id
_entity.type
_entity.pdbx_description
1 polymer ?
#
loop_
_entity_poly.entity_id
_entity_poly.type
_entity_poly.pdbx_seq_one_letter_code
_entity_poly.pdbx_strand_id
1 'polypeptide(L)'
;MRARRSEVIETAGEMHELGGNNANRKHSAEYKADFYAQLLGFAEARGYKPGYAFFAYKDKFGVQPSMTKPAPQTPKLEVINFLRSRQIARAKMAQKVAA
;
A
#
# COMPACT_ATOMS: atom_id res chain seq x y z
N MET A 1 11.24 -4.08 32.47
CA MET A 1 12.06 -4.50 31.31
C MET A 1 11.11 -4.77 30.14
N ARG A 2 11.03 -3.89 29.13
CA ARG A 2 10.13 -4.05 27.98
C ARG A 2 10.96 -4.41 26.76
N ALA A 3 11.02 -5.70 26.42
CA ALA A 3 11.75 -6.18 25.26
C ALA A 3 11.14 -5.60 23.98
N ARG A 4 11.89 -4.77 23.25
CA ARG A 4 11.60 -4.46 21.85
C ARG A 4 12.05 -5.67 21.03
N ARG A 5 11.12 -6.53 20.64
CA ARG A 5 11.33 -7.43 19.50
C ARG A 5 11.24 -6.59 18.22
N SER A 6 12.37 -6.00 17.84
CA SER A 6 12.53 -5.40 16.52
C SER A 6 12.96 -6.52 15.57
N GLU A 7 12.00 -7.22 14.99
CA GLU A 7 12.25 -8.08 13.83
C GLU A 7 12.37 -7.15 12.62
N VAL A 8 13.61 -6.77 12.29
CA VAL A 8 13.90 -5.94 11.12
C VAL A 8 13.79 -6.84 9.90
N ILE A 9 12.58 -6.96 9.36
CA ILE A 9 12.35 -7.60 8.07
C ILE A 9 12.67 -6.55 7.02
N GLU A 10 13.90 -6.58 6.49
CA GLU A 10 14.30 -5.80 5.33
C GLU A 10 13.55 -6.32 4.10
N THR A 11 12.28 -5.95 3.97
CA THR A 11 11.55 -6.16 2.72
C THR A 11 12.06 -5.13 1.75
N ALA A 12 12.76 -5.56 0.70
CA ALA A 12 13.30 -4.71 -0.36
C ALA A 12 12.28 -3.62 -0.73
N GLY A 13 12.57 -2.39 -0.31
CA GLY A 13 11.82 -1.23 -0.77
C GLY A 13 12.14 -1.08 -2.24
N GLU A 14 11.29 -1.60 -3.13
CA GLU A 14 11.40 -1.33 -4.55
C GLU A 14 11.39 0.19 -4.76
N MET A 15 12.57 0.74 -4.97
CA MET A 15 12.79 2.13 -5.31
C MET A 15 12.24 2.30 -6.72
N HIS A 16 11.04 2.88 -6.84
CA HIS A 16 10.46 3.22 -8.13
C HIS A 16 10.85 4.65 -8.50
N GLU A 17 11.54 4.78 -9.63
CA GLU A 17 11.77 6.07 -10.27
C GLU A 17 10.43 6.73 -10.59
N LEU A 18 10.27 8.00 -10.21
CA LEU A 18 9.08 8.83 -10.46
C LEU A 18 8.91 9.20 -11.95
N GLY A 19 9.43 8.41 -12.90
CA GLY A 19 9.61 8.82 -14.29
C GLY A 19 9.29 7.79 -15.38
N GLY A 20 8.62 6.66 -15.07
CA GLY A 20 8.33 5.66 -16.11
C GLY A 20 7.05 4.87 -15.90
N ASN A 21 6.20 4.80 -16.94
CA ASN A 21 4.96 4.01 -17.05
C ASN A 21 5.17 2.48 -16.98
N ASN A 22 6.28 2.00 -16.41
CA ASN A 22 6.68 0.59 -16.40
C ASN A 22 6.15 -0.20 -15.19
N ALA A 23 5.55 0.48 -14.19
CA ALA A 23 4.96 -0.18 -13.02
C ALA A 23 3.84 -1.18 -13.39
N ASN A 24 3.15 -0.96 -14.52
CA ASN A 24 2.06 -1.86 -14.94
C ASN A 24 2.55 -3.22 -15.46
N ARG A 25 3.76 -3.32 -16.05
CA ARG A 25 4.25 -4.57 -16.67
C ARG A 25 4.95 -5.52 -15.69
N LYS A 26 5.27 -5.04 -14.48
CA LYS A 26 6.11 -5.78 -13.54
C LYS A 26 5.37 -6.80 -12.68
N HIS A 27 4.07 -6.63 -12.43
CA HIS A 27 3.30 -7.51 -11.55
C HIS A 27 2.16 -8.20 -12.31
N SER A 28 1.96 -9.49 -12.01
CA SER A 28 0.86 -10.27 -12.57
C SER A 28 -0.50 -9.69 -12.17
N ALA A 29 -1.53 -9.96 -12.97
CA ALA A 29 -2.89 -9.53 -12.67
C ALA A 29 -3.40 -10.13 -11.35
N GLU A 30 -3.04 -11.38 -11.07
CA GLU A 30 -3.37 -12.09 -9.82
C GLU A 30 -2.75 -11.41 -8.60
N TYR A 31 -1.48 -11.04 -8.67
CA TYR A 31 -0.81 -10.33 -7.58
C TYR A 31 -1.47 -8.98 -7.31
N LYS A 32 -1.81 -8.23 -8.36
CA LYS A 32 -2.54 -6.97 -8.23
C LYS A 32 -3.92 -7.17 -7.60
N ALA A 33 -4.64 -8.23 -7.98
CA ALA A 33 -5.93 -8.57 -7.41
C ALA A 33 -5.83 -8.94 -5.92
N ASP A 34 -4.85 -9.78 -5.54
CA ASP A 34 -4.58 -10.15 -4.15
C ASP A 34 -4.20 -8.92 -3.30
N PHE A 35 -3.34 -8.05 -3.83
CA PHE A 35 -2.95 -6.82 -3.15
C PHE A 35 -4.16 -5.90 -2.92
N TYR A 36 -5.06 -5.79 -3.91
CA TYR A 36 -6.28 -5.00 -3.77
C TYR A 36 -7.26 -5.59 -2.75
N ALA A 37 -7.43 -6.92 -2.71
CA ALA A 37 -8.23 -7.61 -1.70
C ALA A 37 -7.75 -7.32 -0.27
N GLN A 38 -6.43 -7.34 -0.07
CA GLN A 38 -5.79 -7.00 1.20
C GLN A 38 -5.96 -5.53 1.58
N LEU A 39 -5.86 -4.61 0.61
CA LEU A 39 -6.14 -3.18 0.84
C LEU A 39 -7.59 -2.95 1.27
N LEU A 40 -8.54 -3.69 0.69
CA LEU A 40 -9.95 -3.64 1.07
C LEU A 40 -10.16 -4.13 2.51
N GLY A 41 -9.59 -5.27 2.88
CA GLY A 41 -9.70 -5.79 4.24
C GLY A 41 -9.05 -4.88 5.28
N PHE A 42 -7.91 -4.26 4.95
CA PHE A 42 -7.31 -3.23 5.81
C PHE A 42 -8.23 -2.01 5.96
N ALA A 43 -8.82 -1.52 4.87
CA ALA A 43 -9.71 -0.37 4.90
C ALA A 43 -10.96 -0.65 5.74
N GLU A 44 -11.55 -1.84 5.58
CA GLU A 44 -12.70 -2.28 6.36
C GLU A 44 -12.37 -2.41 7.85
N ALA A 45 -11.27 -3.08 8.19
CA ALA A 45 -10.83 -3.24 9.58
C ALA A 45 -10.50 -1.91 10.29
N ARG A 46 -10.11 -0.87 9.53
CA ARG A 46 -9.82 0.48 10.04
C ARG A 46 -11.01 1.44 9.96
N GLY A 47 -12.16 1.02 9.42
CA GLY A 47 -13.30 1.90 9.19
C GLY A 47 -13.01 3.02 8.17
N TYR A 48 -12.09 2.78 7.24
CA TYR A 48 -11.77 3.72 6.18
C TYR A 48 -12.81 3.67 5.06
N LYS A 49 -12.96 4.80 4.36
CA LYS A 49 -13.87 4.90 3.21
C LYS A 49 -13.48 3.88 2.13
N PRO A 50 -14.45 3.28 1.41
CA PRO A 50 -14.18 2.33 0.34
C PRO A 50 -13.21 2.84 -0.74
N GLY A 51 -13.22 4.15 -1.01
CA GLY A 51 -12.29 4.79 -1.95
C GLY A 51 -10.82 4.76 -1.53
N TYR A 52 -10.51 4.50 -0.25
CA TYR A 52 -9.13 4.44 0.23
C TYR A 52 -8.32 3.36 -0.48
N ALA A 53 -8.87 2.14 -0.57
CA ALA A 53 -8.20 1.02 -1.22
C ALA A 53 -7.94 1.29 -2.71
N PHE A 54 -8.87 1.96 -3.39
CA PHE A 54 -8.75 2.34 -4.79
C PHE A 54 -7.56 3.29 -5.02
N PHE A 55 -7.45 4.36 -4.22
CA PHE A 55 -6.34 5.30 -4.35
C PHE A 55 -5.00 4.69 -3.91
N ALA A 56 -5.00 3.86 -2.87
CA ALA A 56 -3.79 3.14 -2.44
C ALA A 56 -3.28 2.17 -3.53
N TYR A 57 -4.18 1.50 -4.24
CA TYR A 57 -3.84 0.65 -5.38
C TYR A 57 -3.24 1.47 -6.52
N LYS A 58 -3.87 2.61 -6.87
CA LYS A 58 -3.35 3.53 -7.89
C LYS A 58 -1.96 4.07 -7.52
N ASP A 59 -1.72 4.40 -6.25
CA ASP A 59 -0.41 4.84 -5.76
C ASP A 59 0.66 3.75 -5.90
N LYS A 60 0.33 2.47 -5.65
CA LYS A 60 1.28 1.34 -5.74
C LYS A 60 1.59 0.97 -7.19
N PHE A 61 0.58 0.87 -8.04
CA PHE A 61 0.71 0.29 -9.39
C PHE A 61 0.66 1.30 -10.52
N GLY A 62 0.31 2.56 -10.25
CA GLY A 62 0.11 3.60 -11.25
C GLY A 62 -1.12 3.39 -12.15
N VAL A 63 -1.86 2.30 -11.96
CA VAL A 63 -3.06 1.93 -12.73
C VAL A 63 -4.28 1.81 -11.84
N GLN A 64 -5.46 1.93 -12.43
CA GLN A 64 -6.71 1.70 -11.70
C GLN A 64 -7.01 0.19 -11.64
N PRO A 65 -7.67 -0.29 -10.58
CA PRO A 65 -8.13 -1.68 -10.52
C PRO A 65 -9.22 -1.88 -11.57
N SER A 66 -8.91 -2.60 -12.65
CA SER A 66 -9.87 -2.93 -13.71
C SER A 66 -10.66 -4.21 -13.40
N MET A 67 -10.29 -4.94 -12.34
CA MET A 67 -10.99 -6.15 -11.91
C MET A 67 -12.23 -5.86 -11.07
N THR A 68 -13.16 -6.81 -11.06
CA THR A 68 -14.25 -6.85 -10.10
C THR A 68 -13.70 -6.77 -8.67
N LYS A 69 -14.37 -6.00 -7.81
CA LYS A 69 -13.96 -5.82 -6.41
C LYS A 69 -13.86 -7.19 -5.71
N PRO A 70 -12.65 -7.67 -5.34
CA PRO A 70 -12.48 -8.95 -4.70
C PRO A 70 -12.99 -8.90 -3.25
N ALA A 71 -13.19 -10.08 -2.65
CA ALA A 71 -13.52 -10.18 -1.24
C ALA A 71 -12.39 -9.58 -0.38
N PRO A 72 -12.72 -8.81 0.66
CA PRO A 72 -11.73 -8.27 1.60
C PRO A 72 -10.91 -9.38 2.23
N GLN A 73 -9.59 -9.22 2.27
CA GLN A 73 -8.66 -10.18 2.88
C GLN A 73 -7.79 -9.54 3.94
N THR A 74 -7.31 -10.36 4.88
CA THR A 74 -6.36 -9.91 5.91
C THR A 74 -5.06 -9.43 5.24
N PRO A 75 -4.61 -8.18 5.53
CA PRO A 75 -3.42 -7.64 4.89
C PRO A 75 -2.15 -8.34 5.38
N LYS A 76 -1.31 -8.77 4.44
CA LYS A 76 0.03 -9.29 4.69
C LYS A 76 0.99 -8.15 5.05
N LEU A 77 2.16 -8.52 5.58
CA LEU A 77 3.18 -7.57 6.01
C LEU A 77 3.59 -6.58 4.91
N GLU A 78 3.66 -7.04 3.66
CA GLU A 78 3.99 -6.18 2.52
C GLU A 78 3.01 -5.01 2.37
N VAL A 79 1.71 -5.28 2.39
CA VAL A 79 0.67 -4.25 2.28
C VAL A 79 0.75 -3.28 3.47
N ILE A 80 0.98 -3.80 4.68
CA ILE A 80 1.14 -2.99 5.88
C ILE A 80 2.35 -2.05 5.75
N ASN A 81 3.49 -2.55 5.28
CA ASN A 81 4.71 -1.76 5.11
C ASN A 81 4.53 -0.68 4.04
N PHE A 82 3.88 -1.01 2.92
CA PHE A 82 3.51 -0.02 1.89
C PHE A 82 2.61 1.09 2.45
N LEU A 83 1.55 0.74 3.17
CA LEU A 83 0.65 1.74 3.75
C LEU A 83 1.34 2.59 4.81
N ARG A 84 2.23 2.00 5.61
CA ARG A 84 3.05 2.72 6.60
C ARG A 84 3.96 3.74 5.93
N SER A 85 4.65 3.38 4.86
CA SER A 85 5.54 4.31 4.16
C SER A 85 4.77 5.51 3.58
N ARG A 86 3.59 5.27 3.01
CA ARG A 86 2.69 6.34 2.53
C ARG A 86 2.21 7.26 3.65
N GLN A 87 1.85 6.71 4.82
CA GLN A 87 1.45 7.52 5.97
C GLN A 87 2.59 8.40 6.48
N ILE A 88 3.82 7.86 6.59
CA ILE A 88 5.00 8.62 7.00
C ILE A 88 5.30 9.74 5.99
N ALA A 89 5.26 9.44 4.69
CA ALA A 89 5.49 10.43 3.64
C ALA A 89 4.48 11.59 3.72
N ARG A 90 3.19 11.27 3.90
CA ARG A 90 2.12 12.28 4.07
C ARG A 90 2.32 13.11 5.33
N ALA A 91 2.68 12.49 6.45
CA ALA A 91 2.94 13.20 7.70
C ALA A 91 4.13 14.17 7.56
N LYS A 92 5.23 13.73 6.94
CA LYS A 92 6.39 14.60 6.67
C LYS A 92 6.05 15.74 5.72
N MET A 93 5.27 15.48 4.68
CA MET A 93 4.80 16.52 3.76
C MET A 93 3.93 17.55 4.49
N ALA A 94 3.01 17.11 5.34
CA ALA A 94 2.17 18.01 6.13
C ALA A 94 2.99 18.90 7.08
N GLN A 95 4.03 18.34 7.73
CA GLN A 95 4.96 19.12 8.56
C GLN A 95 5.70 20.20 7.75
N LYS A 96 6.16 19.86 6.54
CA LYS A 96 6.85 20.82 5.66
C LYS A 96 5.93 21.94 5.17
N VAL A 97 4.65 21.65 4.91
CA VAL A 97 3.67 22.66 4.46
C VAL A 97 3.24 23.58 5.62
N ALA A 98 3.25 23.07 6.85
CA ALA A 98 2.87 23.83 8.05
C ALA A 98 4.01 24.67 8.65
N ALA A 99 5.26 24.47 8.19
CA ALA A 99 6.46 25.21 8.61
C ALA A 99 6.81 26.30 7.58
#